data_AF-A0A3N5NEG9-F1
#
_entry.id   AF-A0A3N5NEG9-F1
#
_cell.length_a   1.000
_cell.length_b   1.000
_cell.length_c   1.000
_cell.angle_alpha   90.00
_cell.angle_beta   90.00
_cell.angle_gamma   90.00
#
_symmetry.space_group_name_H-M   'P 1'
#
loop_
_entity.id
_entity.type
_entity.pdbx_description
1 polymer ?
#
loop_
_entity_poly.entity_id
_entity_poly.type
_entity_poly.pdbx_seq_one_letter_code
_entity_poly.pdbx_strand_id
1 'polypeptide(L)'
;MRTIAEALAKRPQLSLTIKPAYSPGADGPALQSIAARRAVLTRAGIKLEPGESPGPLDFGNARIQKAIEAQFVDQFGLPAARDLRAGLAKRPATRATGESIAANTPIGESSTPADVPPTENAKPAETPVAEDPTPAEGPSAEGSKAPASRAASLAAIRAARAMSERLIEGVSVSETELAELGRRRGSAIAEELKAAGKVESARVTTVDPHTVEATRGPVVTDLDLAVAK
;
A
#
# COMPACT_ATOMS: atom_id res chain seq x y z
N MET A 1 14.03 -17.91 -1.62
CA MET A 1 15.20 -18.30 -0.80
C MET A 1 15.61 -19.76 -0.93
N ARG A 2 14.71 -20.71 -1.24
CA ARG A 2 15.04 -22.14 -1.37
C ARG A 2 16.18 -22.45 -2.36
N THR A 3 16.20 -21.80 -3.52
CA THR A 3 17.22 -22.05 -4.57
C THR A 3 18.64 -21.72 -4.10
N ILE A 4 18.81 -20.64 -3.33
CA ILE A 4 20.13 -20.23 -2.78
C ILE A 4 20.56 -21.23 -1.70
N ALA A 5 19.66 -21.59 -0.80
CA ALA A 5 19.92 -22.60 0.23
C ALA A 5 20.32 -23.96 -0.37
N GLU A 6 19.69 -24.37 -1.47
CA GLU A 6 20.03 -25.60 -2.20
C GLU A 6 21.38 -25.54 -2.91
N ALA A 7 21.72 -24.40 -3.51
CA ALA A 7 23.02 -24.19 -4.14
C ALA A 7 24.16 -24.27 -3.11
N LEU A 8 23.97 -23.68 -1.92
CA LEU A 8 24.91 -23.74 -0.80
C LEU A 8 25.02 -25.14 -0.16
N ALA A 9 23.95 -25.94 -0.22
CA ALA A 9 23.96 -27.33 0.21
C ALA A 9 24.83 -28.21 -0.70
N LYS A 10 24.69 -28.03 -2.01
CA LYS A 10 25.42 -28.82 -3.02
C LYS A 10 26.90 -28.44 -3.12
N ARG A 11 27.27 -27.25 -2.63
CA ARG A 11 28.62 -26.69 -2.74
C ARG A 11 29.11 -26.29 -1.34
N PRO A 12 29.61 -27.25 -0.53
CA PRO A 12 30.00 -27.00 0.86
C PRO A 12 31.13 -25.98 0.99
N GLN A 13 31.96 -25.85 -0.05
CA GLN A 13 33.05 -24.88 -0.15
C GLN A 13 32.60 -23.42 -0.36
N LEU A 14 31.31 -23.11 -0.37
CA LEU A 14 30.81 -21.74 -0.54
C LEU A 14 30.35 -21.13 0.78
N SER A 15 30.67 -19.85 0.95
CA SER A 15 30.22 -18.96 2.01
C SER A 15 29.39 -17.83 1.41
N LEU A 16 28.35 -17.41 2.12
CA LEU A 16 27.45 -16.33 1.72
C LEU A 16 27.61 -15.16 2.70
N THR A 17 27.91 -13.99 2.16
CA THR A 17 27.86 -12.73 2.91
C THR A 17 26.60 -11.98 2.55
N ILE A 18 25.75 -11.74 3.55
CA ILE A 18 24.58 -10.87 3.44
C ILE A 18 25.06 -9.45 3.68
N LYS A 19 24.83 -8.55 2.72
CA LYS A 19 25.07 -7.12 2.88
C LYS A 19 23.72 -6.41 3.00
N PRO A 20 23.25 -6.13 4.23
CA PRO A 20 21.96 -5.49 4.40
C PRO A 20 21.97 -4.12 3.73
N ALA A 21 21.06 -3.88 2.80
CA ALA A 21 21.00 -2.63 2.06
C ALA A 21 19.73 -1.85 2.42
N TYR A 22 19.84 -0.53 2.42
CA TYR A 22 18.70 0.39 2.47
C TYR A 22 18.84 1.46 1.40
N SER A 23 17.70 1.98 0.95
CA SER A 23 17.65 3.05 -0.03
C SER A 23 16.86 4.23 0.52
N PRO A 24 17.48 5.39 0.78
CA PRO A 24 16.76 6.57 1.24
C PRO A 24 15.59 6.97 0.32
N GLY A 25 15.76 6.81 -1.00
CA GLY A 25 14.74 7.15 -1.99
C GLY A 25 13.55 6.18 -2.03
N ALA A 26 13.77 4.88 -1.84
CA ALA A 26 12.68 3.89 -1.84
C ALA A 26 12.09 3.65 -0.45
N ASP A 27 12.94 3.57 0.58
CA ASP A 27 12.56 3.22 1.94
C ASP A 27 12.10 4.43 2.76
N GLY A 28 12.65 5.63 2.49
CA GLY A 28 12.28 6.86 3.20
C GLY A 28 10.78 7.16 3.11
N PRO A 29 10.22 7.32 1.91
CA PRO A 29 8.78 7.57 1.74
C PRO A 29 7.90 6.45 2.32
N ALA A 30 8.36 5.20 2.26
CA ALA A 30 7.65 4.06 2.84
C ALA A 30 7.59 4.18 4.37
N LEU A 31 8.71 4.47 5.02
CA LEU A 31 8.79 4.67 6.47
C LEU A 31 7.98 5.89 6.93
N GLN A 32 8.04 7.01 6.20
CA GLN A 32 7.21 8.19 6.45
C GLN A 32 5.72 7.83 6.41
N SER A 33 5.31 7.10 5.37
CA SER A 33 3.92 6.67 5.21
C SER A 33 3.45 5.75 6.34
N ILE A 34 4.32 4.84 6.81
CA ILE A 34 4.01 3.92 7.92
C ILE A 34 3.88 4.70 9.22
N ALA A 35 4.83 5.59 9.52
CA ALA A 35 4.82 6.41 10.73
C ALA A 35 3.58 7.30 10.80
N ALA A 36 3.26 8.02 9.71
CA ALA A 36 2.08 8.87 9.64
C ALA A 36 0.78 8.07 9.80
N ARG A 37 0.65 6.93 9.11
CA ARG A 37 -0.54 6.07 9.23
C ARG A 37 -0.72 5.51 10.64
N ARG A 38 0.36 5.05 11.26
CA ARG A 38 0.32 4.56 12.65
C ARG A 38 -0.16 5.64 13.60
N ALA A 39 0.38 6.85 13.51
CA ALA A 39 -0.02 7.97 14.36
C ALA A 39 -1.51 8.32 14.19
N VAL A 40 -2.01 8.34 12.95
CA VAL A 40 -3.44 8.57 12.66
C VAL A 40 -4.32 7.46 13.25
N LEU A 41 -3.96 6.19 13.06
CA LEU A 41 -4.73 5.05 13.56
C LEU A 41 -4.76 5.01 15.09
N THR A 42 -3.61 5.23 15.74
CA THR A 42 -3.52 5.34 17.20
C THR A 42 -4.41 6.48 17.71
N ARG A 43 -4.40 7.64 17.05
CA ARG A 43 -5.27 8.76 17.42
C ARG A 43 -6.75 8.48 17.16
N ALA A 44 -7.07 7.69 16.14
CA ALA A 44 -8.41 7.18 15.89
C ALA A 44 -8.83 6.09 16.89
N GLY A 45 -8.00 5.74 17.88
CA GLY A 45 -8.28 4.71 18.88
C GLY A 45 -8.18 3.28 18.35
N ILE A 46 -7.59 3.10 17.17
CA ILE A 46 -7.30 1.77 16.62
C ILE A 46 -5.97 1.33 17.21
N LYS A 47 -6.03 0.32 18.07
CA LYS A 47 -4.83 -0.27 18.68
C LYS A 47 -4.08 -1.07 17.62
N LEU A 48 -2.80 -0.75 17.47
CA LEU A 48 -1.86 -1.47 16.62
C LEU A 48 -0.83 -2.11 17.54
N GLU A 49 -0.47 -3.37 17.27
CA GLU A 49 0.59 -4.01 18.05
C GLU A 49 1.98 -3.46 17.66
N PRO A 50 2.98 -3.53 18.56
CA PRO A 50 4.34 -3.10 18.24
C PRO A 50 4.88 -3.88 17.03
N GLY A 51 5.15 -3.17 15.93
CA GLY A 51 5.64 -3.77 14.69
C GLY A 51 4.54 -4.21 13.71
N GLU A 52 3.26 -4.07 14.05
CA GLU A 52 2.17 -4.27 13.10
C GLU A 52 2.19 -3.20 12.01
N SER A 53 2.12 -3.64 10.75
CA SER A 53 2.11 -2.72 9.61
C SER A 53 0.74 -2.04 9.52
N PRO A 54 0.67 -0.69 9.65
CA PRO A 54 -0.60 0.01 9.58
C PRO A 54 -1.18 -0.14 8.17
N GLY A 55 -2.39 -0.69 8.12
CA GLY A 55 -3.13 -0.87 6.87
C GLY A 55 -3.42 0.45 6.15
N PRO A 56 -3.96 0.39 4.92
CA PRO A 56 -4.44 1.57 4.22
C PRO A 56 -5.45 2.36 5.08
N LEU A 57 -5.35 3.68 5.07
CA LEU A 57 -6.32 4.52 5.77
C LEU A 57 -7.63 4.55 4.99
N ASP A 58 -8.72 4.20 5.67
CA ASP A 58 -10.07 4.41 5.13
C ASP A 58 -10.46 5.88 5.27
N PHE A 59 -10.24 6.66 4.21
CA PHE A 59 -10.63 8.06 4.13
C PHE A 59 -12.15 8.27 4.10
N GLY A 60 -12.97 7.22 3.93
CA GLY A 60 -14.42 7.29 4.05
C GLY A 60 -14.91 7.29 5.50
N ASN A 61 -14.08 6.84 6.44
CA ASN A 61 -14.44 6.74 7.85
C ASN A 61 -14.30 8.10 8.56
N ALA A 62 -15.40 8.62 9.09
CA ALA A 62 -15.43 9.90 9.80
C ALA A 62 -14.48 9.96 11.02
N ARG A 63 -14.24 8.82 11.70
CA ARG A 63 -13.29 8.76 12.83
C ARG A 63 -11.86 8.98 12.36
N ILE A 64 -11.49 8.35 11.24
CA ILE A 64 -10.16 8.50 10.63
C ILE A 64 -10.00 9.91 10.06
N GLN A 65 -10.99 10.44 9.35
CA GLN A 65 -10.97 11.83 8.85
C GLN A 65 -10.73 12.84 9.98
N LYS A 66 -11.44 12.70 11.10
CA LYS A 66 -11.28 13.58 12.27
C LYS A 66 -9.90 13.43 12.92
N ALA A 67 -9.37 12.20 13.00
CA ALA A 67 -8.02 11.96 13.51
C ALA A 67 -6.94 12.60 12.63
N ILE A 68 -7.09 12.51 11.30
CA ILE A 68 -6.20 13.16 10.32
C ILE A 68 -6.26 14.68 10.47
N GLU A 69 -7.45 15.28 10.51
CA GLU A 69 -7.61 16.73 10.65
C GLU A 69 -7.03 17.23 11.97
N ALA A 70 -7.29 16.52 13.07
CA ALA A 70 -6.74 16.89 14.37
C ALA A 70 -5.20 16.84 14.37
N GLN A 71 -4.61 15.78 13.84
CA GLN A 71 -3.16 15.67 13.75
C GLN A 71 -2.53 16.71 12.80
N PHE A 72 -3.21 17.02 11.69
CA PHE A 72 -2.79 18.07 10.77
C PHE A 72 -2.81 19.44 11.46
N VAL A 73 -3.88 19.74 12.21
CA VAL A 73 -4.00 21.00 12.95
C VAL A 73 -2.92 21.12 14.03
N ASP A 74 -2.58 20.02 14.71
CA ASP A 74 -1.52 20.03 15.72
C ASP A 74 -0.15 20.35 15.12
N GLN A 75 0.13 19.90 13.88
CA GLN A 75 1.43 20.12 13.23
C GLN A 75 1.52 21.39 12.39
N PHE A 76 0.44 21.77 11.70
CA PHE A 76 0.44 22.85 10.71
C PHE A 76 -0.54 23.99 11.06
N GLY A 77 -1.38 23.80 12.07
CA GLY A 77 -2.36 24.79 12.53
C GLY A 77 -3.72 24.76 11.82
N LEU A 78 -4.70 25.39 12.47
CA LEU A 78 -6.06 25.59 11.94
C LEU A 78 -6.11 26.39 10.62
N PRO A 79 -5.30 27.46 10.42
CA PRO A 79 -5.33 28.22 9.17
C PRO A 79 -4.93 27.37 7.96
N ALA A 80 -3.85 26.59 8.09
CA ALA A 80 -3.38 25.70 7.03
C ALA A 80 -4.43 24.65 6.63
N ALA A 81 -5.18 24.10 7.60
CA ALA A 81 -6.23 23.13 7.31
C ALA A 81 -7.39 23.75 6.51
N ARG A 82 -7.74 25.00 6.84
CA ARG A 82 -8.78 25.76 6.13
C ARG A 82 -8.34 26.12 4.71
N ASP A 83 -7.12 26.59 4.54
CA ASP A 83 -6.57 26.97 3.24
C ASP A 83 -6.47 25.78 2.30
N LEU A 84 -6.01 24.63 2.82
CA LEU A 84 -5.97 23.36 2.06
C LEU A 84 -7.37 22.96 1.58
N ARG A 85 -8.37 22.98 2.47
CA ARG A 85 -9.76 22.65 2.14
C ARG A 85 -10.35 23.63 1.11
N ALA A 86 -10.09 24.93 1.27
CA ALA A 86 -10.53 25.96 0.34
C ALA A 86 -9.88 25.81 -1.05
N GLY A 87 -8.59 25.48 -1.11
CA GLY A 87 -7.88 25.22 -2.37
C GLY A 87 -8.43 24.01 -3.12
N LEU A 88 -8.84 22.96 -2.40
CA LEU A 88 -9.46 21.77 -2.99
C LEU A 88 -10.90 21.99 -3.46
N ALA A 89 -11.63 22.93 -2.83
CA ALA A 89 -12.97 23.32 -3.27
C ALA A 89 -12.95 24.17 -4.55
N LYS A 90 -11.91 25.00 -4.71
CA LYS A 90 -11.72 25.85 -5.91
C LYS A 90 -11.19 25.09 -7.13
N ARG A 91 -10.53 23.94 -6.92
CA ARG A 91 -10.08 23.06 -8.00
C ARG A 91 -11.24 22.17 -8.47
N PRO A 92 -11.78 22.34 -9.69
CA PRO A 92 -12.67 21.34 -10.27
C PRO A 92 -11.91 20.01 -10.42
N ALA A 93 -12.62 18.89 -10.37
CA ALA A 93 -12.07 17.53 -10.34
C ALA A 93 -11.34 17.08 -11.62
N THR A 94 -10.99 18.00 -12.52
CA THR A 94 -10.27 17.74 -13.78
C THR A 94 -8.82 18.21 -13.67
N ARG A 95 -7.99 17.42 -12.99
CA ARG A 95 -6.56 17.34 -13.34
C ARG A 95 -6.10 15.89 -13.17
N ALA A 96 -6.60 15.05 -14.07
CA ALA A 96 -5.96 13.83 -14.50
C ALA A 96 -5.56 14.03 -15.96
N THR A 97 -4.53 14.85 -16.21
CA THR A 97 -3.87 14.91 -17.52
C THR A 97 -2.42 15.32 -17.33
N GLY A 98 -1.54 14.34 -17.56
CA GLY A 98 -0.31 14.53 -18.34
C GLY A 98 0.85 15.25 -17.67
N GLU A 99 1.65 14.51 -16.91
CA GLU A 99 3.10 14.61 -17.06
C GLU A 99 3.61 13.21 -17.42
N SER A 100 3.33 12.85 -18.68
CA SER A 100 3.80 11.62 -19.32
C SER A 100 5.17 11.91 -19.90
N ILE A 101 6.21 11.44 -19.23
CA ILE A 101 7.57 11.40 -19.78
C ILE A 101 7.59 10.31 -20.86
N ALA A 102 7.72 10.75 -22.11
CA ALA A 102 8.26 10.06 -23.28
C ALA A 102 8.06 8.54 -23.37
N ALA A 103 7.06 8.10 -24.14
CA ALA A 103 7.08 6.80 -24.81
C ALA A 103 7.50 7.02 -26.27
N ASN A 104 8.68 6.52 -26.63
CA ASN A 104 9.07 6.35 -28.02
C ASN A 104 9.08 4.86 -28.39
N THR A 105 8.27 4.55 -29.40
CA THR A 105 8.36 3.45 -30.39
C THR A 105 7.96 2.02 -29.98
N PRO A 106 7.28 1.30 -30.91
CA PRO A 106 6.38 0.20 -30.61
C PRO A 106 6.93 -1.16 -31.05
N ILE A 107 6.32 -2.23 -30.52
CA ILE A 107 6.26 -3.56 -31.13
C ILE A 107 4.78 -3.92 -31.02
N GLY A 108 3.99 -4.04 -32.08
CA GLY A 108 4.29 -4.77 -33.31
C GLY A 108 3.63 -6.14 -33.19
N GLU A 109 2.33 -6.17 -33.47
CA GLU A 109 1.55 -7.32 -33.98
C GLU A 109 1.43 -8.54 -33.02
N SER A 110 0.34 -9.29 -32.94
CA SER A 110 -0.59 -9.70 -33.99
C SER A 110 -1.84 -10.35 -33.37
N SER A 111 -2.98 -10.09 -33.99
CA SER A 111 -4.07 -11.08 -34.24
C SER A 111 -5.05 -11.44 -33.12
N THR A 112 -6.22 -10.80 -33.16
CA THR A 112 -7.57 -11.41 -33.08
C THR A 112 -7.82 -12.38 -34.27
N PRO A 113 -9.01 -13.01 -34.49
CA PRO A 113 -10.23 -13.26 -33.68
C PRO A 113 -10.80 -14.72 -33.84
N ALA A 114 -11.89 -15.06 -33.13
CA ALA A 114 -13.06 -15.84 -33.59
C ALA A 114 -13.96 -16.15 -32.36
N ASP A 115 -15.18 -15.63 -32.22
CA ASP A 115 -16.46 -16.12 -32.81
C ASP A 115 -16.71 -17.60 -32.40
N VAL A 116 -17.78 -18.03 -31.72
CA VAL A 116 -19.25 -18.01 -31.99
C VAL A 116 -19.95 -18.53 -30.67
N PRO A 117 -21.30 -18.69 -30.53
CA PRO A 117 -22.43 -17.75 -30.30
C PRO A 117 -23.16 -17.98 -28.92
N PRO A 118 -24.31 -17.32 -28.63
CA PRO A 118 -25.13 -17.59 -27.44
C PRO A 118 -26.25 -18.61 -27.70
N THR A 119 -26.69 -19.38 -26.68
CA THR A 119 -27.88 -20.26 -26.77
C THR A 119 -28.76 -20.12 -25.53
N GLU A 120 -29.77 -19.26 -25.68
CA GLU A 120 -31.21 -19.46 -25.51
C GLU A 120 -31.78 -20.63 -24.65
N ASN A 121 -32.53 -20.23 -23.60
CA ASN A 121 -33.79 -20.73 -23.01
C ASN A 121 -34.11 -22.24 -22.85
N ALA A 122 -34.55 -22.61 -21.64
CA ALA A 122 -35.91 -23.14 -21.40
C ALA A 122 -36.23 -23.35 -19.88
N LYS A 123 -37.08 -22.49 -19.31
CA LYS A 123 -38.21 -22.85 -18.40
C LYS A 123 -39.32 -23.47 -19.29
N PRO A 124 -40.41 -24.15 -18.84
CA PRO A 124 -41.20 -23.85 -17.63
C PRO A 124 -41.86 -25.07 -16.92
N ALA A 125 -42.35 -24.85 -15.68
CA ALA A 125 -43.58 -25.45 -15.17
C ALA A 125 -44.03 -24.67 -13.91
N GLU A 126 -45.00 -23.79 -14.14
CA GLU A 126 -45.94 -23.13 -13.22
C GLU A 126 -46.77 -24.16 -12.43
N THR A 127 -46.93 -24.05 -11.09
CA THR A 127 -48.07 -23.47 -10.29
C THR A 127 -49.42 -24.19 -10.51
N PRO A 128 -50.53 -23.98 -9.76
CA PRO A 128 -50.83 -22.99 -8.70
C PRO A 128 -51.70 -23.54 -7.53
N VAL A 129 -51.89 -22.76 -6.46
CA VAL A 129 -53.19 -22.52 -5.76
C VAL A 129 -53.04 -21.16 -5.06
N ALA A 130 -53.46 -20.06 -5.69
CA ALA A 130 -54.69 -19.26 -5.44
C ALA A 130 -54.63 -18.46 -4.11
N GLU A 131 -54.29 -17.17 -4.12
CA GLU A 131 -55.13 -15.96 -4.40
C GLU A 131 -55.92 -15.49 -3.14
N ASP A 132 -55.49 -14.45 -2.41
CA ASP A 132 -55.66 -12.97 -2.58
C ASP A 132 -57.12 -12.50 -2.23
N PRO A 133 -57.46 -11.23 -1.88
CA PRO A 133 -56.66 -10.01 -2.05
C PRO A 133 -56.73 -8.86 -0.99
N THR A 134 -55.61 -8.12 -0.88
CA THR A 134 -55.42 -6.63 -0.83
C THR A 134 -56.21 -5.73 0.17
N PRO A 135 -55.93 -4.40 0.26
CA PRO A 135 -54.69 -3.61 0.03
C PRO A 135 -54.41 -2.61 1.19
N ALA A 136 -53.18 -2.09 1.26
CA ALA A 136 -52.92 -0.64 1.21
C ALA A 136 -51.46 -0.32 1.55
N GLU A 137 -50.78 0.23 0.55
CA GLU A 137 -49.84 1.35 0.66
C GLU A 137 -48.56 1.16 1.50
N GLY A 138 -47.46 0.96 0.77
CA GLY A 138 -46.21 1.60 1.15
C GLY A 138 -46.33 3.14 1.12
N PRO A 139 -45.25 3.86 1.43
CA PRO A 139 -44.14 3.77 0.51
C PRO A 139 -42.78 3.62 1.18
N SER A 140 -41.93 2.91 0.45
CA SER A 140 -40.51 3.22 0.28
C SER A 140 -40.13 4.64 0.69
N ALA A 141 -39.23 4.75 1.66
CA ALA A 141 -38.40 5.93 1.85
C ALA A 141 -37.01 5.66 1.26
N GLU A 142 -36.97 5.46 -0.06
CA GLU A 142 -35.81 5.79 -0.85
C GLU A 142 -36.00 7.22 -1.36
N GLY A 143 -35.15 8.15 -0.92
CA GLY A 143 -35.03 9.49 -1.51
C GLY A 143 -35.18 10.67 -0.54
N SER A 144 -34.08 11.41 -0.31
CA SER A 144 -34.02 12.89 -0.48
C SER A 144 -32.80 13.59 0.15
N LYS A 145 -31.55 13.16 -0.15
CA LYS A 145 -30.40 14.11 -0.21
C LYS A 145 -29.20 13.60 -1.03
N ALA A 146 -29.43 12.88 -2.13
CA ALA A 146 -28.39 12.11 -2.80
C ALA A 146 -27.26 12.91 -3.52
N PRO A 147 -27.45 14.13 -4.09
CA PRO A 147 -26.34 14.82 -4.75
C PRO A 147 -25.45 15.61 -3.77
N ALA A 148 -26.06 16.34 -2.82
CA ALA A 148 -25.33 17.20 -1.90
C ALA A 148 -24.55 16.42 -0.83
N SER A 149 -25.10 15.30 -0.33
CA SER A 149 -24.41 14.47 0.67
C SER A 149 -23.25 13.67 0.08
N ARG A 150 -23.38 13.19 -1.17
CA ARG A 150 -22.30 12.49 -1.88
C ARG A 150 -21.19 13.42 -2.34
N ALA A 151 -21.54 14.62 -2.81
CA ALA A 151 -20.54 15.65 -3.13
C ALA A 151 -19.78 16.09 -1.87
N ALA A 152 -20.48 16.25 -0.74
CA ALA A 152 -19.86 16.56 0.55
C ALA A 152 -18.94 15.44 1.05
N SER A 153 -19.34 14.16 0.93
CA SER A 153 -18.50 13.04 1.32
C SER A 153 -17.25 12.92 0.45
N LEU A 154 -17.35 13.12 -0.86
CA LEU A 154 -16.19 13.16 -1.77
C LEU A 154 -15.25 14.35 -1.48
N ALA A 155 -15.79 15.50 -1.12
CA ALA A 155 -14.98 16.65 -0.70
C ALA A 155 -14.23 16.36 0.62
N ALA A 156 -14.89 15.72 1.59
CA ALA A 156 -14.26 15.29 2.85
C ALA A 156 -13.16 14.25 2.62
N ILE A 157 -13.41 13.24 1.78
CA ILE A 157 -12.42 12.23 1.39
C ILE A 157 -11.20 12.89 0.73
N ARG A 158 -11.41 13.82 -0.21
CA ARG A 158 -10.30 14.56 -0.85
C ARG A 158 -9.50 15.39 0.14
N ALA A 159 -10.17 16.07 1.07
CA ALA A 159 -9.50 16.85 2.11
C ALA A 159 -8.68 15.95 3.05
N ALA A 160 -9.24 14.84 3.51
CA ALA A 160 -8.54 13.89 4.37
C ALA A 160 -7.32 13.26 3.68
N ARG A 161 -7.45 12.89 2.40
CA ARG A 161 -6.31 12.39 1.60
C ARG A 161 -5.20 13.45 1.51
N ALA A 162 -5.53 14.68 1.11
CA ALA A 162 -4.53 15.74 0.96
C ALA A 162 -3.84 16.11 2.29
N MET A 163 -4.59 16.14 3.40
CA MET A 163 -4.02 16.35 4.74
C MET A 163 -3.07 15.20 5.11
N SER A 164 -3.43 13.96 4.78
CA SER A 164 -2.57 12.80 5.05
C SER A 164 -1.29 12.83 4.23
N GLU A 165 -1.34 13.22 2.94
CA GLU A 165 -0.17 13.36 2.08
C GLU A 165 0.81 14.39 2.65
N ARG A 166 0.30 15.55 3.07
CA ARG A 166 1.09 16.60 3.72
C ARG A 166 1.70 16.16 5.06
N LEU A 167 0.95 15.38 5.84
CA LEU A 167 1.47 14.79 7.08
C LEU A 167 2.61 13.81 6.81
N ILE A 168 2.53 13.01 5.74
CA ILE A 168 3.60 12.08 5.33
C ILE A 168 4.86 12.87 4.95
N GLU A 169 4.72 13.93 4.15
CA GLU A 169 5.84 14.81 3.76
C GLU A 169 6.53 15.47 4.97
N GLY A 170 5.77 15.76 6.03
CA GLY A 170 6.30 16.36 7.26
C GLY A 170 7.04 15.39 8.18
N VAL A 171 6.94 14.07 7.96
CA VAL A 171 7.66 13.08 8.78
C VAL A 171 9.13 13.07 8.39
N SER A 172 10.01 13.38 9.34
CA SER A 172 11.44 13.13 9.17
C SER A 172 11.73 11.66 9.45
N VAL A 173 12.50 11.03 8.56
CA VAL A 173 13.05 9.68 8.76
C VAL A 173 14.56 9.83 8.85
N SER A 174 15.11 9.37 9.96
CA SER A 174 16.54 9.42 10.25
C SER A 174 17.30 8.33 9.50
N GLU A 175 18.60 8.56 9.26
CA GLU A 175 19.47 7.54 8.69
C GLU A 175 19.58 6.30 9.60
N THR A 176 19.48 6.48 10.92
CA THR A 176 19.47 5.38 11.88
C THR A 176 18.26 4.46 11.69
N GLU A 177 17.08 5.01 11.39
CA GLU A 177 15.86 4.22 11.11
C GLU A 177 15.97 3.46 9.78
N LEU A 178 16.58 4.08 8.77
CA LEU A 178 16.85 3.42 7.49
C LEU A 178 17.88 2.29 7.65
N ALA A 179 18.95 2.52 8.41
CA ALA A 179 19.95 1.50 8.71
C ALA A 179 19.37 0.36 9.55
N GLU A 180 18.47 0.64 10.51
CA GLU A 180 17.73 -0.37 11.24
C GLU A 180 16.85 -1.22 10.32
N LEU A 181 16.15 -0.60 9.36
CA LEU A 181 15.35 -1.32 8.38
C LEU A 181 16.23 -2.26 7.55
N GLY A 182 17.38 -1.78 7.09
CA GLY A 182 18.39 -2.60 6.41
C GLY A 182 18.78 -3.81 7.27
N ARG A 183 19.18 -3.60 8.54
CA ARG A 183 19.53 -4.69 9.47
C ARG A 183 18.40 -5.69 9.67
N ARG A 184 17.15 -5.23 9.84
CA ARG A 184 15.98 -6.11 10.01
C ARG A 184 15.74 -6.98 8.77
N ARG A 185 15.92 -6.42 7.57
CA ARG A 185 15.83 -7.19 6.31
C ARG A 185 16.96 -8.21 6.20
N GLY A 186 18.21 -7.80 6.48
CA GLY A 186 19.37 -8.69 6.42
C GLY A 186 19.26 -9.86 7.41
N SER A 187 18.86 -9.59 8.65
CA SER A 187 18.61 -10.62 9.67
C SER A 187 17.47 -11.55 9.27
N ALA A 188 16.36 -11.04 8.73
CA ALA A 188 15.28 -11.89 8.23
C ALA A 188 15.73 -12.82 7.09
N ILE A 189 16.60 -12.35 6.19
CA ILE A 189 17.19 -13.18 5.14
C ILE A 189 18.10 -14.26 5.75
N ALA A 190 18.91 -13.91 6.74
CA ALA A 190 19.77 -14.86 7.43
C ALA A 190 18.96 -15.96 8.13
N GLU A 191 17.89 -15.58 8.83
CA GLU A 191 16.99 -16.52 9.51
C GLU A 191 16.25 -17.43 8.51
N GLU A 192 15.76 -16.89 7.40
CA GLU A 192 15.10 -17.70 6.35
C GLU A 192 16.07 -18.71 5.71
N LEU A 193 17.34 -18.34 5.52
CA LEU A 193 18.37 -19.24 4.99
C LEU A 193 18.74 -20.35 5.97
N LYS A 194 18.76 -20.06 7.27
CA LYS A 194 18.94 -21.07 8.34
C LYS A 194 17.73 -22.00 8.42
N ALA A 195 16.52 -21.45 8.40
CA ALA A 195 15.26 -22.19 8.48
C ALA A 195 15.06 -23.15 7.29
N ALA A 196 15.60 -22.82 6.12
CA ALA A 196 15.63 -23.71 4.96
C ALA A 196 16.50 -24.98 5.18
N GLY A 197 17.20 -25.09 6.32
CA GLY A 197 17.77 -26.35 6.85
C GLY A 197 18.97 -26.91 6.10
N LYS A 198 19.51 -26.17 5.13
CA LYS A 198 20.57 -26.64 4.21
C LYS A 198 21.87 -25.82 4.27
N VAL A 199 21.92 -24.78 5.11
CA VAL A 199 23.08 -23.89 5.23
C VAL A 199 23.52 -23.82 6.69
N GLU A 200 24.80 -24.05 6.92
CA GLU A 200 25.40 -23.98 8.25
C GLU A 200 25.60 -22.52 8.66
N SER A 201 25.25 -22.17 9.90
CA SER A 201 25.30 -20.80 10.43
C SER A 201 26.68 -20.15 10.29
N ALA A 202 27.75 -20.95 10.37
CA ALA A 202 29.13 -20.50 10.22
C ALA A 202 29.48 -20.02 8.80
N ARG A 203 28.68 -20.40 7.79
CA ARG A 203 28.89 -20.05 6.38
C ARG A 203 28.08 -18.84 5.93
N VAL A 204 27.23 -18.30 6.80
CA VAL A 204 26.43 -17.09 6.53
C VAL A 204 26.93 -15.96 7.42
N THR A 205 27.62 -15.00 6.84
CA THR A 205 28.04 -13.78 7.52
C THR A 205 27.07 -12.65 7.17
N THR A 206 26.85 -11.73 8.10
CA THR A 206 26.07 -10.50 7.85
C THR A 206 26.95 -9.32 8.21
N VAL A 207 27.12 -8.38 7.28
CA VAL A 207 27.88 -7.15 7.51
C VAL A 207 26.97 -6.00 7.93
N ASP A 208 27.57 -4.87 8.28
CA ASP A 208 26.82 -3.64 8.60
C ASP A 208 26.00 -3.15 7.40
N PRO A 209 24.84 -2.52 7.68
CA PRO A 209 23.99 -2.03 6.62
C PRO A 209 24.62 -0.87 5.86
N HIS A 210 24.44 -0.84 4.54
CA HIS A 210 24.95 0.24 3.68
C HIS A 210 23.87 0.81 2.77
N THR A 211 24.11 2.04 2.32
CA THR A 211 23.23 2.75 1.39
C THR A 211 23.41 2.20 -0.03
N VAL A 212 22.29 1.92 -0.70
CA VAL A 212 22.27 1.48 -2.09
C VAL A 212 21.12 2.18 -2.83
N GLU A 213 21.32 2.54 -4.10
CA GLU A 213 20.25 3.03 -4.95
C GLU A 213 19.32 1.89 -5.40
N ALA A 214 18.01 2.11 -5.31
CA ALA A 214 17.05 1.11 -5.76
C ALA A 214 17.02 1.03 -7.29
N THR A 215 17.72 0.04 -7.86
CA THR A 215 17.77 -0.16 -9.32
C THR A 215 16.56 -0.96 -9.85
N ARG A 216 15.99 -1.85 -9.02
CA ARG A 216 14.84 -2.69 -9.38
C ARG A 216 13.93 -2.95 -8.19
N GLY A 217 12.67 -2.58 -8.35
CA GLY A 217 11.62 -2.87 -7.36
C GLY A 217 11.77 -2.09 -6.05
N PRO A 218 10.83 -2.28 -5.10
CA PRO A 218 10.75 -1.48 -3.89
C PRO A 218 11.68 -1.96 -2.76
N VAL A 219 12.36 -3.11 -2.91
CA VAL A 219 13.22 -3.69 -1.87
C VAL A 219 14.62 -3.90 -2.44
N VAL A 220 15.62 -3.32 -1.79
CA VAL A 220 17.02 -3.47 -2.17
C VAL A 220 17.64 -4.66 -1.44
N THR A 221 18.35 -5.50 -2.18
CA THR A 221 19.06 -6.67 -1.66
C THR A 221 20.45 -6.74 -2.26
N ASP A 222 21.47 -6.94 -1.42
CA ASP A 222 22.86 -7.12 -1.83
C ASP A 222 23.45 -8.36 -1.15
N LEU A 223 24.00 -9.28 -1.94
CA LEU A 223 24.44 -10.61 -1.53
C LEU A 223 25.75 -10.95 -2.23
N ASP A 224 26.76 -11.31 -1.45
CA ASP A 224 28.08 -11.72 -1.96
C ASP A 224 28.31 -13.20 -1.70
N LEU A 225 28.87 -13.91 -2.69
CA LEU A 225 29.21 -15.32 -2.60
C LEU A 225 30.73 -15.50 -2.76
N ALA A 226 31.35 -16.18 -1.80
CA ALA A 226 32.79 -16.41 -1.78
C ALA A 226 33.13 -17.87 -1.47
N VAL A 227 34.34 -18.30 -1.82
CA VAL A 227 34.84 -19.62 -1.40
C VAL A 227 35.17 -19.56 0.10
N ALA A 228 34.63 -20.50 0.87
CA ALA A 228 34.92 -20.65 2.29
C ALA A 228 36.41 -20.98 2.47
N LYS A 229 37.09 -20.20 3.32
CA LYS A 229 38.49 -20.43 3.71
C LYS A 229 38.61 -21.56 4.71
#